data_AF-A0A9X1M8Q0-F1
#
_entry.id   AF-A0A9X1M8Q0-F1
#
_cell.length_a   1.000
_cell.length_b   1.000
_cell.length_c   1.000
_cell.angle_alpha   90.00
_cell.angle_beta   90.00
_cell.angle_gamma   90.00
#
_symmetry.space_group_name_H-M   'P 1'
#
loop_
_entity.id
_entity.type
_entity.pdbx_description
1 polymer ?
#
loop_
_entity_poly.entity_id
_entity_poly.type
_entity_poly.pdbx_seq_one_letter_code
_entity_poly.pdbx_strand_id
1 'polypeptide(L)'
;MSAALTGVDEKLPPAKLVLAGAQHLLAMYASIAAAPLVLAVALQLPQEQVIYLLAVTALASGVATILQSVGIWNIGARLPIVQGTTFTAVAPMILIGGEWGLPAIFGSVIAAGLFTFIAAPFFSRVLFLFPPVVTGTTIAAIGISLIPIAANWMVGGDQSVTAISGLNLLLAVSTLVIILAVSRIFSGFLGRIAVLVGLVLGTLIAIPFGLVDFSGVGTASVFEFPAPFAFGLPTFHFSAVLAMIIVMLITMVETTSDALAIGDITGEKVDEKRVAATLRADGLSTMLGGVFNSFPFTAYAQNVGLIRLSGVKSRWAITAAGVLLVLMGLFPQISAVVAAIPMPVLGGAAMVLFGGVAAVGIGILGRVNLNDSRNILIVSVSLGLAMVPVSKPGIFSGFPASLQIVVENSIVLACLSAIVLNLIFNVAGRMKDGQGGDAPDTGTAPAEGPVLSTGTMPAPTSVQPVGESAQPVGTSVQSVGELVQPAGTSVQPVGQQAGGPAQPLGRPAQPAAQPARSVGEPA
;
A
#
# COMPACT_ATOMS: atom_id res chain seq x y z
N MET A 1 -25.06 3.10 25.75
CA MET A 1 -24.32 2.24 26.71
C MET A 1 -22.91 2.82 26.81
N SER A 2 -22.55 3.41 27.95
CA SER A 2 -21.26 4.08 28.17
C SER A 2 -20.12 3.07 28.04
N ALA A 3 -19.23 3.25 27.06
CA ALA A 3 -18.05 2.41 26.90
C ALA A 3 -17.07 2.75 28.02
N ALA A 4 -17.08 1.95 29.10
CA ALA A 4 -15.95 1.92 30.01
C ALA A 4 -14.68 1.69 29.17
N LEU A 5 -13.72 2.61 29.27
CA LEU A 5 -12.46 2.56 28.53
C LEU A 5 -11.77 1.24 28.86
N THR A 6 -11.79 0.31 27.91
CA THR A 6 -11.22 -1.01 28.15
C THR A 6 -9.72 -0.89 28.37
N GLY A 7 -9.19 -1.55 29.39
CA GLY A 7 -7.74 -1.61 29.63
C GLY A 7 -7.04 -2.45 28.55
N VAL A 8 -5.75 -2.22 28.30
CA VAL A 8 -4.97 -2.99 27.31
C VAL A 8 -4.96 -4.48 27.65
N ASP A 9 -4.82 -4.81 28.93
CA ASP A 9 -4.82 -6.18 29.45
C ASP A 9 -6.21 -6.74 29.78
N GLU A 10 -7.27 -5.94 29.61
CA GLU A 10 -8.62 -6.35 29.98
C GLU A 10 -9.10 -7.52 29.11
N LYS A 11 -9.56 -8.59 29.76
CA LYS A 11 -10.20 -9.72 29.08
C LYS A 11 -11.70 -9.46 28.98
N LEU A 12 -12.13 -9.12 27.76
CA LEU A 12 -13.56 -8.97 27.46
C LEU A 12 -14.31 -10.30 27.65
N PRO A 13 -15.61 -10.26 27.96
CA PRO A 13 -16.47 -11.45 27.92
C PRO A 13 -16.36 -12.16 26.56
N PRO A 14 -16.40 -13.51 26.50
CA PRO A 14 -16.09 -14.27 25.29
C PRO A 14 -16.84 -13.80 24.03
N ALA A 15 -18.14 -13.52 24.14
CA ALA A 15 -18.94 -13.03 23.00
C ALA A 15 -18.48 -11.65 22.49
N LYS A 16 -18.14 -10.73 23.40
CA LYS A 16 -17.62 -9.39 23.04
C LYS A 16 -16.21 -9.50 22.46
N LEU A 17 -15.40 -10.42 22.98
CA LEU A 17 -14.06 -10.69 22.49
C LEU A 17 -14.08 -11.17 21.03
N VAL A 18 -14.91 -12.16 20.73
CA VAL A 18 -15.07 -12.71 19.37
C VAL A 18 -15.63 -11.64 18.42
N LEU A 19 -16.65 -10.89 18.86
CA LEU A 19 -17.23 -9.84 18.03
C LEU A 19 -16.22 -8.72 17.73
N ALA A 20 -15.49 -8.25 18.74
CA ALA A 20 -14.43 -7.25 18.55
C ALA A 20 -13.33 -7.79 17.63
N GLY A 21 -12.88 -9.03 17.84
CA GLY A 21 -11.90 -9.67 16.98
C GLY A 21 -12.37 -9.76 15.52
N ALA A 22 -13.63 -10.14 15.29
CA ALA A 22 -14.22 -10.17 13.96
C ALA A 22 -14.28 -8.76 13.32
N GLN A 23 -14.53 -7.71 14.10
CA GLN A 23 -14.52 -6.34 13.58
C GLN A 23 -13.14 -5.92 13.08
N HIS A 24 -12.10 -6.23 13.85
CA HIS A 24 -10.71 -5.96 13.47
C HIS A 24 -10.31 -6.77 12.23
N LEU A 25 -10.60 -8.07 12.21
CA LEU A 25 -10.42 -8.96 11.06
C LEU A 25 -11.03 -8.38 9.78
N LEU A 26 -12.34 -8.10 9.81
CA LEU A 26 -13.08 -7.68 8.62
C LEU A 26 -12.62 -6.31 8.10
N ALA A 27 -12.19 -5.42 9.00
CA ALA A 27 -11.66 -4.11 8.62
C ALA A 27 -10.30 -4.19 7.90
N MET A 28 -9.49 -5.20 8.19
CA MET A 28 -8.15 -5.32 7.62
C MET A 28 -8.06 -6.31 6.44
N TYR A 29 -8.96 -7.29 6.36
CA TYR A 29 -8.77 -8.44 5.47
C TYR A 29 -8.61 -8.06 3.99
N ALA A 30 -9.41 -7.11 3.49
CA ALA A 30 -9.31 -6.64 2.11
C ALA A 30 -7.90 -6.13 1.78
N SER A 31 -7.23 -5.51 2.75
CA SER A 31 -5.88 -4.98 2.57
C SER A 31 -4.80 -6.06 2.75
N ILE A 32 -5.01 -7.08 3.62
CA ILE A 32 -4.14 -8.27 3.68
C ILE A 32 -4.18 -9.03 2.34
N ALA A 33 -5.36 -9.26 1.80
CA ALA A 33 -5.56 -10.04 0.57
C ALA A 33 -5.00 -9.35 -0.68
N ALA A 34 -4.87 -8.02 -0.66
CA ALA A 34 -4.45 -7.23 -1.81
C ALA A 34 -2.99 -7.50 -2.23
N ALA A 35 -2.04 -7.59 -1.30
CA ALA A 35 -0.62 -7.80 -1.66
C ALA A 35 -0.38 -9.15 -2.39
N PRO A 36 -0.93 -10.29 -1.92
CA PRO A 36 -0.94 -11.55 -2.67
C PRO A 36 -1.54 -11.44 -4.07
N LEU A 37 -2.68 -10.75 -4.21
CA LEU A 37 -3.35 -10.57 -5.49
C LEU A 37 -2.49 -9.73 -6.46
N VAL A 38 -1.86 -8.66 -5.98
CA VAL A 38 -0.95 -7.84 -6.80
C VAL A 38 0.22 -8.65 -7.30
N LEU A 39 0.89 -9.40 -6.41
CA LEU A 39 2.01 -10.24 -6.81
C LEU A 39 1.56 -11.30 -7.83
N ALA A 40 0.46 -11.98 -7.55
CA ALA A 40 0.02 -13.09 -8.37
C ALA A 40 -0.43 -12.66 -9.78
N VAL A 41 -1.12 -11.53 -9.90
CA VAL A 41 -1.50 -10.96 -11.20
C VAL A 41 -0.27 -10.50 -11.97
N ALA A 42 0.67 -9.82 -11.31
CA ALA A 42 1.88 -9.33 -11.94
C ALA A 42 2.79 -10.47 -12.46
N LEU A 43 2.84 -11.59 -11.75
CA LEU A 43 3.61 -12.78 -12.13
C LEU A 43 2.79 -13.82 -12.92
N GLN A 44 1.54 -13.51 -13.26
CA GLN A 44 0.62 -14.40 -14.00
C GLN A 44 0.52 -15.80 -13.37
N LEU A 45 0.41 -15.86 -12.04
CA LEU A 45 0.33 -17.13 -11.32
C LEU A 45 -1.01 -17.83 -11.59
N PRO A 46 -1.02 -19.16 -11.66
CA PRO A 46 -2.26 -19.91 -11.81
C PRO A 46 -3.13 -19.76 -10.55
N GLN A 47 -4.45 -19.90 -10.73
CA GLN A 47 -5.44 -19.65 -9.68
C GLN A 47 -5.19 -20.45 -8.39
N GLU A 48 -4.74 -21.70 -8.50
CA GLU A 48 -4.38 -22.54 -7.35
C GLU A 48 -3.31 -21.89 -6.46
N GLN A 49 -2.30 -21.26 -7.07
CA GLN A 49 -1.25 -20.56 -6.33
C GLN A 49 -1.76 -19.24 -5.74
N VAL A 50 -2.70 -18.55 -6.40
CA VAL A 50 -3.38 -17.37 -5.84
C VAL A 50 -4.11 -17.74 -4.56
N ILE A 51 -4.90 -18.83 -4.60
CA ILE A 51 -5.67 -19.33 -3.45
C ILE A 51 -4.73 -19.70 -2.31
N TYR A 52 -3.65 -20.42 -2.62
CA TYR A 52 -2.63 -20.78 -1.63
C TYR A 52 -1.99 -19.54 -0.99
N LEU A 53 -1.55 -18.57 -1.80
CA LEU A 53 -0.93 -17.33 -1.29
C LEU A 53 -1.88 -16.53 -0.41
N LEU A 54 -3.16 -16.44 -0.78
CA LEU A 54 -4.18 -15.79 0.05
C LEU A 54 -4.37 -16.50 1.39
N ALA A 55 -4.47 -17.83 1.37
CA ALA A 55 -4.68 -18.65 2.58
C ALA A 55 -3.48 -18.54 3.53
N VAL A 56 -2.27 -18.74 3.03
CA VAL A 56 -1.07 -18.71 3.87
C VAL A 56 -0.77 -17.30 4.38
N THR A 57 -1.13 -16.27 3.62
CA THR A 57 -0.99 -14.89 4.06
C THR A 57 -1.95 -14.52 5.17
N ALA A 58 -3.22 -14.95 5.09
CA ALA A 58 -4.15 -14.81 6.20
C ALA A 58 -3.65 -15.57 7.45
N LEU A 59 -3.19 -16.81 7.28
CA LEU A 59 -2.65 -17.62 8.37
C LEU A 59 -1.46 -16.95 9.05
N ALA A 60 -0.44 -16.57 8.27
CA ALA A 60 0.78 -15.98 8.77
C ALA A 60 0.55 -14.60 9.40
N SER A 61 -0.33 -13.77 8.82
CA SER A 61 -0.79 -12.51 9.44
C SER A 61 -1.50 -12.74 10.79
N GLY A 62 -2.29 -13.82 10.89
CA GLY A 62 -2.91 -14.23 12.14
C GLY A 62 -1.89 -14.63 13.22
N VAL A 63 -0.90 -15.45 12.85
CA VAL A 63 0.21 -15.84 13.74
C VAL A 63 1.02 -14.61 14.17
N ALA A 64 1.35 -13.73 13.24
CA ALA A 64 2.07 -12.48 13.51
C ALA A 64 1.30 -11.59 14.50
N THR A 65 -0.01 -11.46 14.29
CA THR A 65 -0.91 -10.68 15.16
C THR A 65 -0.98 -11.27 16.58
N ILE A 66 -1.05 -12.60 16.69
CA ILE A 66 -1.02 -13.28 17.99
C ILE A 66 0.32 -13.06 18.68
N LEU A 67 1.43 -13.25 17.97
CA LEU A 67 2.79 -13.04 18.51
C LEU A 67 2.96 -11.61 19.03
N GLN A 68 2.47 -10.63 18.29
CA GLN A 68 2.55 -9.21 18.64
C GLN A 68 1.73 -8.86 19.89
N SER A 69 0.50 -9.35 19.95
CA SER A 69 -0.48 -9.00 21.00
C SER A 69 -0.29 -9.79 22.29
N VAL A 70 0.05 -11.08 22.21
CA VAL A 70 0.31 -11.92 23.38
C VAL A 70 1.70 -11.64 23.95
N GLY A 71 2.69 -11.55 23.07
CA GLY A 71 4.10 -11.31 23.38
C GLY A 71 4.76 -12.45 24.17
N ILE A 72 5.80 -13.06 23.59
CA ILE A 72 6.57 -14.15 24.19
C ILE A 72 7.99 -13.65 24.47
N TRP A 73 8.39 -13.66 25.75
CA TRP A 73 9.70 -13.18 26.20
C TRP A 73 9.96 -11.72 25.74
N ASN A 74 10.97 -11.49 24.89
CA ASN A 74 11.30 -10.18 24.32
C ASN A 74 10.84 -10.02 22.87
N ILE A 75 9.77 -10.73 22.47
CA ILE A 75 9.19 -10.72 21.13
C ILE A 75 7.70 -10.38 21.26
N GLY A 76 7.29 -9.29 20.63
CA GLY A 76 5.93 -8.75 20.67
C GLY A 76 5.75 -7.65 21.72
N ALA A 77 5.05 -6.58 21.34
CA ALA A 77 4.88 -5.38 22.16
C ALA A 77 3.93 -5.56 23.35
N ARG A 78 3.07 -6.59 23.32
CA ARG A 78 1.92 -6.74 24.22
C ARG A 78 0.92 -5.57 24.15
N LEU A 79 0.79 -4.99 22.96
CA LEU A 79 -0.15 -3.93 22.63
C LEU A 79 -1.20 -4.48 21.66
N PRO A 80 -2.35 -3.80 21.49
CA PRO A 80 -3.36 -4.14 20.49
C PRO A 80 -2.88 -3.81 19.07
N ILE A 81 -1.73 -4.35 18.67
CA ILE A 81 -1.15 -4.18 17.34
C ILE A 81 -1.58 -5.36 16.50
N VAL A 82 -2.20 -5.05 15.39
CA VAL A 82 -2.52 -5.99 14.31
C VAL A 82 -1.38 -6.00 13.32
N GLN A 83 -0.99 -7.19 12.86
CA GLN A 83 0.05 -7.38 11.85
C GLN A 83 -0.57 -7.72 10.52
N GLY A 84 -0.20 -7.01 9.47
CA GLY A 84 -0.65 -7.28 8.10
C GLY A 84 0.51 -7.22 7.12
N THR A 85 0.27 -7.68 5.90
CA THR A 85 1.28 -7.62 4.84
C THR A 85 1.55 -6.19 4.43
N THR A 86 2.83 -5.87 4.27
CA THR A 86 3.23 -4.55 3.80
C THR A 86 3.17 -4.43 2.29
N PHE A 87 2.58 -3.33 1.79
CA PHE A 87 2.62 -2.99 0.37
C PHE A 87 4.02 -2.57 -0.09
N THR A 88 4.90 -2.20 0.83
CA THR A 88 6.28 -1.80 0.53
C THR A 88 7.08 -2.93 -0.14
N ALA A 89 6.70 -4.18 0.13
CA ALA A 89 7.35 -5.37 -0.41
C ALA A 89 6.88 -5.75 -1.82
N VAL A 90 5.72 -5.28 -2.28
CA VAL A 90 5.06 -5.82 -3.47
C VAL A 90 5.87 -5.56 -4.75
N ALA A 91 6.28 -4.31 -4.99
CA ALA A 91 7.09 -3.96 -6.16
C ALA A 91 8.44 -4.73 -6.22
N PRO A 92 9.25 -4.79 -5.14
CA PRO A 92 10.48 -5.59 -5.14
C PRO A 92 10.19 -7.07 -5.38
N MET A 93 9.14 -7.63 -4.77
CA MET A 93 8.80 -9.03 -4.96
C MET A 93 8.45 -9.33 -6.43
N ILE A 94 7.74 -8.45 -7.12
CA ILE A 94 7.44 -8.62 -8.56
C ILE A 94 8.74 -8.64 -9.37
N LEU A 95 9.67 -7.70 -9.13
CA LEU A 95 10.95 -7.66 -9.85
C LEU A 95 11.79 -8.91 -9.59
N ILE A 96 11.91 -9.33 -8.32
CA ILE A 96 12.66 -10.53 -7.93
C ILE A 96 12.02 -11.79 -8.52
N GLY A 97 10.68 -11.88 -8.52
CA GLY A 97 9.94 -13.00 -9.06
C GLY A 97 10.01 -13.11 -10.57
N GLY A 98 10.02 -11.98 -11.28
CA GLY A 98 10.19 -11.95 -12.73
C GLY A 98 11.58 -12.43 -13.18
N GLU A 99 12.62 -12.13 -12.39
CA GLU A 99 14.01 -12.48 -12.72
C GLU A 99 14.39 -13.90 -12.26
N TRP A 100 14.00 -14.30 -11.05
CA TRP A 100 14.46 -15.56 -10.43
C TRP A 100 13.34 -16.47 -9.89
N GLY A 101 12.07 -16.06 -10.04
CA GLY A 101 10.92 -16.84 -9.59
C GLY A 101 10.60 -16.72 -8.09
N LEU A 102 9.53 -17.43 -7.69
CA LEU A 102 9.02 -17.44 -6.31
C LEU A 102 10.03 -17.89 -5.24
N PRO A 103 10.92 -18.88 -5.47
CA PRO A 103 11.92 -19.27 -4.48
C PRO A 103 12.86 -18.12 -4.06
N ALA A 104 13.23 -17.24 -4.99
CA ALA A 104 14.09 -16.09 -4.71
C ALA A 104 13.37 -15.00 -3.92
N ILE A 105 12.08 -14.79 -4.21
CA ILE A 105 11.21 -13.92 -3.41
C ILE A 105 11.24 -14.38 -1.95
N PHE A 106 10.86 -15.63 -1.69
CA PHE A 106 10.71 -16.10 -0.32
C PHE A 106 12.06 -16.28 0.39
N GLY A 107 13.13 -16.63 -0.32
CA GLY A 107 14.48 -16.61 0.24
C GLY A 107 14.92 -15.20 0.67
N SER A 108 14.63 -14.18 -0.14
CA SER A 108 14.93 -12.79 0.23
C SER A 108 14.07 -12.29 1.41
N VAL A 109 12.80 -12.69 1.50
CA VAL A 109 11.91 -12.41 2.65
C VAL A 109 12.44 -13.05 3.93
N ILE A 110 12.87 -14.32 3.88
CA ILE A 110 13.47 -15.02 5.03
C ILE A 110 14.71 -14.27 5.53
N ALA A 111 15.63 -13.93 4.62
CA ALA A 111 16.86 -13.23 4.95
C ALA A 111 16.60 -11.84 5.55
N ALA A 112 15.65 -11.10 4.98
CA ALA A 112 15.28 -9.78 5.48
C ALA A 112 14.58 -9.84 6.85
N GLY A 113 13.70 -10.82 7.08
CA GLY A 113 13.09 -11.05 8.39
C GLY A 113 14.11 -11.39 9.47
N LEU A 114 15.08 -12.24 9.15
CA LEU A 114 16.20 -12.57 10.04
C LEU A 114 17.06 -11.32 10.34
N PHE A 115 17.36 -10.53 9.31
CA PHE A 115 18.06 -9.26 9.49
C PHE A 115 17.30 -8.34 10.46
N THR A 116 16.00 -8.14 10.25
CA THR A 116 15.16 -7.29 11.12
C THR A 116 15.16 -7.78 12.55
N PHE A 117 15.04 -9.09 12.78
CA PHE A 117 15.07 -9.67 14.11
C PHE A 117 16.36 -9.35 14.86
N ILE A 118 17.51 -9.43 14.17
CA ILE A 118 18.84 -9.16 14.73
C ILE A 118 19.06 -7.65 14.89
N ALA A 119 18.60 -6.83 13.95
CA ALA A 119 18.79 -5.38 13.92
C ALA A 119 17.86 -4.63 14.90
N ALA A 120 16.70 -5.19 15.25
CA ALA A 120 15.70 -4.60 16.13
C ALA A 120 16.23 -3.87 17.38
N PRO A 121 17.11 -4.45 18.22
CA PRO A 121 17.63 -3.75 19.42
C PRO A 121 18.53 -2.55 19.11
N PHE A 122 19.07 -2.46 17.90
CA PHE A 122 19.94 -1.36 17.46
C PHE A 122 19.19 -0.31 16.65
N PHE A 123 17.94 -0.58 16.29
CA PHE A 123 17.18 0.24 15.34
C PHE A 123 16.95 1.68 15.84
N SER A 124 16.85 1.88 17.15
CA SER A 124 16.73 3.22 17.75
C SER A 124 17.87 4.16 17.32
N ARG A 125 19.06 3.62 17.01
CA ARG A 125 20.21 4.40 16.57
C ARG A 125 20.13 4.84 15.11
N VAL A 126 19.30 4.22 14.28
CA VAL A 126 19.14 4.59 12.86
C VAL A 126 17.86 5.38 12.61
N LEU A 127 17.02 5.58 13.64
CA LEU A 127 15.75 6.31 13.51
C LEU A 127 15.93 7.76 13.02
N PHE A 128 17.10 8.38 13.29
CA PHE A 128 17.44 9.71 12.78
C PHE A 128 17.54 9.78 11.25
N LEU A 129 17.71 8.65 10.55
CA LEU A 129 17.72 8.57 9.09
C LEU A 129 16.31 8.68 8.50
N PHE A 130 15.27 8.49 9.32
CA PHE A 130 13.88 8.42 8.89
C PHE A 130 13.01 9.49 9.58
N PRO A 131 13.36 10.79 9.50
CA PRO A 131 12.48 11.85 9.97
C PRO A 131 11.18 11.87 9.15
N PRO A 132 10.13 12.57 9.62
CA PRO A 132 8.82 12.61 8.94
C PRO A 132 8.89 12.98 7.46
N VAL A 133 9.85 13.80 7.02
CA VAL A 133 10.06 14.12 5.60
C VAL A 133 10.45 12.89 4.76
N VAL A 134 11.28 11.99 5.29
CA VAL A 134 11.70 10.76 4.60
C VAL A 134 10.57 9.75 4.61
N THR A 135 9.99 9.50 5.78
CA THR A 135 8.92 8.50 5.98
C THR A 135 7.67 8.88 5.19
N GLY A 136 7.23 10.14 5.28
CA GLY A 136 6.07 10.65 4.54
C GLY A 136 6.26 10.60 3.02
N THR A 137 7.45 10.98 2.52
CA THR A 137 7.77 10.90 1.08
C THR A 137 7.76 9.46 0.59
N THR A 138 8.35 8.54 1.36
CA THR A 138 8.42 7.11 1.00
C THR A 138 7.02 6.50 0.95
N ILE A 139 6.18 6.73 1.97
CA ILE A 139 4.80 6.22 2.03
C ILE A 139 3.94 6.81 0.90
N ALA A 140 4.09 8.10 0.61
CA ALA A 140 3.40 8.72 -0.51
C ALA A 140 3.80 8.08 -1.85
N ALA A 141 5.10 7.86 -2.06
CA ALA A 141 5.62 7.20 -3.25
C ALA A 141 5.10 5.76 -3.40
N ILE A 142 4.99 4.99 -2.31
CA ILE A 142 4.40 3.65 -2.31
C ILE A 142 2.98 3.71 -2.88
N GLY A 143 2.10 4.51 -2.28
CA GLY A 143 0.71 4.61 -2.72
C GLY A 143 0.57 5.07 -4.18
N ILE A 144 1.34 6.09 -4.59
CA ILE A 144 1.30 6.61 -5.97
C ILE A 144 1.82 5.57 -6.97
N SER A 145 2.90 4.86 -6.63
CA SER A 145 3.50 3.86 -7.52
C SER A 145 2.62 2.63 -7.77
N LEU A 146 1.62 2.40 -6.91
CA LEU A 146 0.67 1.29 -7.05
C LEU A 146 -0.60 1.67 -7.84
N ILE A 147 -0.82 2.96 -8.14
CA ILE A 147 -1.97 3.41 -8.95
C ILE A 147 -2.00 2.73 -10.33
N PRO A 148 -0.89 2.60 -11.08
CA PRO A 148 -0.90 1.89 -12.36
C PRO A 148 -1.34 0.43 -12.25
N ILE A 149 -1.08 -0.23 -11.13
CA ILE A 149 -1.53 -1.60 -10.88
C ILE A 149 -3.07 -1.62 -10.75
N ALA A 150 -3.65 -0.70 -9.97
CA ALA A 150 -5.10 -0.56 -9.89
C ALA A 150 -5.72 -0.25 -11.26
N ALA A 151 -5.07 0.61 -12.06
CA ALA A 151 -5.50 0.91 -13.43
C ALA A 151 -5.46 -0.32 -14.34
N ASN A 152 -4.40 -1.12 -14.27
CA ASN A 152 -4.30 -2.38 -15.01
C ASN A 152 -5.42 -3.36 -14.60
N TRP A 153 -5.76 -3.41 -13.32
CA TRP A 153 -6.87 -4.24 -12.84
C TRP A 153 -8.22 -3.77 -13.36
N MET A 154 -8.44 -2.45 -13.45
CA MET A 154 -9.64 -1.87 -14.03
C MET A 154 -9.83 -2.24 -15.50
N VAL A 155 -8.78 -2.52 -16.28
CA VAL A 155 -8.90 -2.95 -17.68
C VAL A 155 -8.98 -4.48 -17.83
N GLY A 156 -8.80 -5.25 -16.75
CA GLY A 156 -8.93 -6.71 -16.73
C GLY A 156 -7.69 -7.46 -16.27
N GLY A 157 -6.59 -6.77 -15.95
CA GLY A 157 -5.35 -7.36 -15.45
C GLY A 157 -4.33 -7.74 -16.51
N ASP A 158 -4.71 -7.75 -17.79
CA ASP A 158 -3.81 -7.99 -18.92
C ASP A 158 -3.04 -6.71 -19.30
N GLN A 159 -1.72 -6.74 -19.16
CA GLN A 159 -0.86 -5.59 -19.47
C GLN A 159 -0.85 -5.19 -20.96
N SER A 160 -1.29 -6.07 -21.86
CA SER A 160 -1.43 -5.75 -23.29
C SER A 160 -2.67 -4.90 -23.60
N VAL A 161 -3.66 -4.90 -22.70
CA VAL A 161 -4.91 -4.17 -22.86
C VAL A 161 -4.74 -2.77 -22.29
N THR A 162 -4.82 -1.76 -23.14
CA THR A 162 -4.65 -0.36 -22.74
C THR A 162 -5.97 0.41 -22.63
N ALA A 163 -7.04 -0.09 -23.24
CA ALA A 163 -8.36 0.54 -23.25
C ALA A 163 -9.32 -0.18 -22.31
N ILE A 164 -10.05 0.59 -21.50
CA ILE A 164 -11.09 0.05 -20.61
C ILE A 164 -12.38 -0.25 -21.40
N SER A 165 -12.91 -1.48 -21.26
CA SER A 165 -14.21 -1.84 -21.82
C SER A 165 -15.34 -1.19 -21.01
N GLY A 166 -16.51 -0.98 -21.63
CA GLY A 166 -17.67 -0.42 -20.93
C GLY A 166 -18.11 -1.25 -19.73
N LEU A 167 -18.01 -2.58 -19.82
CA LEU A 167 -18.32 -3.49 -18.71
C LEU A 167 -17.29 -3.39 -17.57
N ASN A 168 -16.00 -3.35 -17.90
CA ASN A 168 -14.95 -3.23 -16.89
C ASN A 168 -15.01 -1.87 -16.17
N LEU A 169 -15.29 -0.80 -16.93
CA LEU A 169 -15.52 0.53 -16.36
C LEU A 169 -16.76 0.53 -15.44
N LEU A 170 -17.87 -0.08 -15.86
CA LEU A 170 -19.07 -0.21 -15.05
C LEU A 170 -18.77 -0.91 -13.72
N LEU A 171 -18.06 -2.03 -13.74
CA LEU A 171 -17.71 -2.79 -12.54
C LEU A 171 -16.75 -2.02 -11.62
N ALA A 172 -15.69 -1.41 -12.17
CA ALA A 172 -14.74 -0.64 -11.39
C ALA A 172 -15.39 0.59 -10.73
N VAL A 173 -16.16 1.36 -11.51
CA VAL A 173 -16.84 2.57 -11.03
C VAL A 173 -17.95 2.22 -10.06
N SER A 174 -18.77 1.21 -10.34
CA SER A 174 -19.83 0.79 -9.40
C SER A 174 -19.24 0.32 -8.08
N THR A 175 -18.16 -0.46 -8.10
CA THR A 175 -17.44 -0.87 -6.88
C THR A 175 -16.94 0.35 -6.10
N LEU A 176 -16.27 1.28 -6.76
CA LEU A 176 -15.78 2.52 -6.13
C LEU A 176 -16.95 3.34 -5.52
N VAL A 177 -18.02 3.56 -6.29
CA VAL A 177 -19.21 4.30 -5.84
C VAL A 177 -19.84 3.63 -4.63
N ILE A 178 -19.94 2.30 -4.59
CA ILE A 178 -20.46 1.56 -3.44
C ILE A 178 -19.56 1.79 -2.23
N ILE A 179 -18.24 1.69 -2.37
CA ILE A 179 -17.30 1.93 -1.26
C ILE A 179 -17.51 3.35 -0.71
N LEU A 180 -17.53 4.36 -1.58
CA LEU A 180 -17.72 5.76 -1.19
C LEU A 180 -19.09 5.99 -0.54
N ALA A 181 -20.15 5.43 -1.09
CA ALA A 181 -21.50 5.53 -0.55
C ALA A 181 -21.57 4.88 0.85
N VAL A 182 -21.01 3.69 1.02
CA VAL A 182 -20.99 3.00 2.32
C VAL A 182 -20.19 3.80 3.34
N SER A 183 -18.99 4.28 2.97
CA SER A 183 -18.15 5.12 3.84
C SER A 183 -18.80 6.45 4.21
N ARG A 184 -19.63 7.03 3.32
CA ARG A 184 -20.27 8.32 3.53
C ARG A 184 -21.57 8.23 4.33
N ILE A 185 -22.37 7.19 4.08
CA ILE A 185 -23.72 7.02 4.66
C ILE A 185 -23.63 6.35 6.03
N PHE A 186 -22.80 5.32 6.18
CA PHE A 186 -22.71 4.56 7.42
C PHE A 186 -21.53 5.01 8.26
N SER A 187 -21.78 5.27 9.53
CA SER A 187 -20.75 5.49 10.54
C SER A 187 -20.47 4.20 11.32
N GLY A 188 -19.40 4.21 12.13
CA GLY A 188 -19.07 3.07 12.99
C GLY A 188 -18.47 1.90 12.20
N PHE A 189 -18.92 0.66 12.50
CA PHE A 189 -18.33 -0.57 11.96
C PHE A 189 -18.48 -0.68 10.43
N LEU A 190 -19.68 -0.44 9.91
CA LEU A 190 -19.98 -0.66 8.49
C LEU A 190 -19.17 0.26 7.56
N GLY A 191 -18.93 1.51 7.98
CA GLY A 191 -18.05 2.44 7.25
C GLY A 191 -16.59 2.02 7.22
N ARG A 192 -16.10 1.21 8.18
CA ARG A 192 -14.70 0.72 8.24
C ARG A 192 -14.48 -0.52 7.39
N ILE A 193 -15.54 -1.30 7.16
CA ILE A 193 -15.50 -2.45 6.24
C ILE A 193 -16.03 -2.08 4.85
N ALA A 194 -16.14 -0.79 4.53
CA ALA A 194 -16.71 -0.30 3.28
C ALA A 194 -16.03 -0.88 2.04
N VAL A 195 -14.70 -1.05 2.07
CA VAL A 195 -13.95 -1.70 1.00
C VAL A 195 -14.41 -3.15 0.81
N LEU A 196 -14.53 -3.92 1.89
CA LEU A 196 -14.99 -5.31 1.84
C LEU A 196 -16.44 -5.41 1.33
N VAL A 197 -17.32 -4.52 1.80
CA VAL A 197 -18.71 -4.43 1.31
C VAL A 197 -18.74 -4.10 -0.18
N GLY A 198 -17.91 -3.16 -0.62
CA GLY A 198 -17.77 -2.81 -2.04
C GLY A 198 -17.31 -3.98 -2.90
N LEU A 199 -16.32 -4.75 -2.44
CA LEU A 199 -15.86 -5.96 -3.11
C LEU A 199 -16.98 -7.00 -3.23
N VAL A 200 -17.73 -7.25 -2.16
CA VAL A 200 -18.85 -8.20 -2.19
C VAL A 200 -19.94 -7.74 -3.16
N LEU A 201 -20.44 -6.50 -3.01
CA LEU A 201 -21.52 -6.00 -3.86
C LEU A 201 -21.09 -5.81 -5.32
N GLY A 202 -19.86 -5.36 -5.56
CA GLY A 202 -19.29 -5.27 -6.91
C GLY A 202 -19.16 -6.63 -7.59
N THR A 203 -18.77 -7.66 -6.83
CA THR A 203 -18.74 -9.05 -7.34
C THR A 203 -20.14 -9.57 -7.63
N LEU A 204 -21.14 -9.28 -6.80
CA LEU A 204 -22.53 -9.64 -7.06
C LEU A 204 -23.06 -9.01 -8.35
N ILE A 205 -22.68 -7.75 -8.63
CA ILE A 205 -23.02 -7.08 -9.90
C ILE A 205 -22.36 -7.78 -11.09
N ALA A 206 -21.20 -8.40 -10.92
CA ALA A 206 -20.49 -9.11 -11.99
C ALA A 206 -21.07 -10.49 -12.33
N ILE A 207 -21.83 -11.13 -11.44
CA ILE A 207 -22.39 -12.48 -11.63
C ILE A 207 -23.24 -12.58 -12.91
N PRO A 208 -24.22 -11.69 -13.20
CA PRO A 208 -25.04 -11.79 -14.40
C PRO A 208 -24.26 -11.66 -15.71
N PHE A 209 -23.05 -11.11 -15.66
CA PHE A 209 -22.17 -10.95 -16.82
C PHE A 209 -21.23 -12.14 -17.04
N GLY A 210 -21.31 -13.18 -16.19
CA GLY A 210 -20.50 -14.40 -16.33
C GLY A 210 -19.00 -14.20 -16.06
N LEU A 211 -18.63 -13.14 -15.35
CA LEU A 211 -17.22 -12.78 -15.07
C LEU A 211 -16.69 -13.40 -13.77
N VAL A 212 -17.52 -14.13 -13.03
CA VAL A 212 -17.15 -14.74 -11.75
C VAL A 212 -17.04 -16.25 -11.94
N ASP A 213 -15.86 -16.81 -11.69
CA ASP A 213 -15.62 -18.25 -11.73
C ASP A 213 -15.48 -18.83 -10.31
N PHE A 214 -16.48 -19.63 -9.92
CA PHE A 214 -16.51 -20.33 -8.64
C PHE A 214 -15.96 -21.76 -8.69
N SER A 215 -15.43 -22.21 -9.84
CA SER A 215 -14.88 -23.57 -10.01
C SER A 215 -13.84 -23.90 -8.93
N GLY A 216 -12.94 -22.95 -8.64
CA GLY A 216 -11.92 -23.07 -7.60
C GLY A 216 -12.46 -23.26 -6.18
N VAL A 217 -13.70 -22.86 -5.89
CA VAL A 217 -14.33 -23.07 -4.57
C VAL A 217 -14.75 -24.53 -4.40
N GLY A 218 -15.23 -25.16 -5.47
CA GLY A 218 -15.67 -26.56 -5.45
C GLY A 218 -14.50 -27.56 -5.39
N THR A 219 -13.33 -27.18 -5.90
CA THR A 219 -12.11 -28.02 -5.90
C THR A 219 -11.20 -27.77 -4.71
N ALA A 220 -11.30 -26.62 -4.04
CA ALA A 220 -10.50 -26.30 -2.87
C ALA A 220 -10.77 -27.25 -1.70
N SER A 221 -9.69 -27.70 -1.06
CA SER A 221 -9.73 -28.45 0.20
C SER A 221 -10.54 -27.69 1.25
N VAL A 222 -11.39 -28.41 1.99
CA VAL A 222 -12.12 -27.81 3.13
C VAL A 222 -11.13 -27.37 4.20
N PHE A 223 -10.15 -28.21 4.52
CA PHE A 223 -9.11 -27.90 5.49
C PHE A 223 -7.75 -28.22 4.88
N GLU A 224 -6.80 -27.30 5.00
CA GLU A 224 -5.43 -27.48 4.54
C GLU A 224 -4.45 -26.73 5.41
N PHE A 225 -3.37 -27.40 5.82
CA PHE A 225 -2.27 -26.76 6.51
C PHE A 225 -1.17 -26.42 5.49
N PRO A 226 -0.80 -25.14 5.30
CA PRO A 226 0.21 -24.75 4.33
C PRO A 226 1.54 -25.47 4.58
N ALA A 227 2.02 -26.19 3.57
CA ALA A 227 3.33 -26.82 3.64
C ALA A 227 4.43 -25.75 3.60
N PRO A 228 5.51 -25.88 4.40
CA PRO A 228 6.68 -25.02 4.24
C PRO A 228 7.31 -25.24 2.86
N PHE A 229 7.79 -24.15 2.24
CA PHE A 229 8.48 -24.18 0.95
C PHE A 229 7.65 -24.81 -0.19
N ALA A 230 6.34 -24.54 -0.25
CA ALA A 230 5.43 -25.07 -1.26
C ALA A 230 5.84 -24.74 -2.70
N PHE A 231 6.54 -23.63 -2.92
CA PHE A 231 7.06 -23.23 -4.24
C PHE A 231 8.49 -23.70 -4.51
N GLY A 232 9.06 -24.56 -3.65
CA GLY A 232 10.45 -25.02 -3.71
C GLY A 232 11.34 -24.40 -2.64
N LEU A 233 12.57 -24.93 -2.52
CA LEU A 233 13.54 -24.47 -1.54
C LEU A 233 13.98 -23.03 -1.83
N PRO A 234 14.12 -22.18 -0.79
CA PRO A 234 14.44 -20.78 -0.96
C PRO A 234 15.84 -20.59 -1.57
N THR A 235 15.96 -19.66 -2.50
CA THR A 235 17.24 -19.24 -3.08
C THR A 235 17.61 -17.85 -2.61
N PHE A 236 18.90 -17.58 -2.44
CA PHE A 236 19.38 -16.32 -1.86
C PHE A 236 20.23 -15.56 -2.86
N HIS A 237 19.65 -14.51 -3.44
CA HIS A 237 20.32 -13.60 -4.37
C HIS A 237 20.65 -12.30 -3.65
N PHE A 238 21.90 -11.83 -3.74
CA PHE A 238 22.37 -10.68 -2.97
C PHE A 238 21.51 -9.42 -3.19
N SER A 239 21.20 -9.07 -4.44
CA SER A 239 20.39 -7.88 -4.75
C SER A 239 18.92 -8.04 -4.32
N ALA A 240 18.34 -9.24 -4.39
CA ALA A 240 17.02 -9.52 -3.85
C ALA A 240 16.99 -9.33 -2.33
N VAL A 241 17.96 -9.92 -1.61
CA VAL A 241 18.11 -9.78 -0.16
C VAL A 241 18.31 -8.34 0.24
N LEU A 242 19.16 -7.60 -0.49
CA LEU A 242 19.41 -6.18 -0.23
C LEU A 242 18.14 -5.34 -0.42
N ALA A 243 17.39 -5.55 -1.50
CA ALA A 243 16.13 -4.86 -1.75
C ALA A 243 15.13 -5.14 -0.63
N MET A 244 15.00 -6.39 -0.19
CA MET A 244 14.10 -6.76 0.90
C MET A 244 14.55 -6.24 2.27
N ILE A 245 15.86 -6.10 2.52
CA ILE A 245 16.37 -5.44 3.73
C ILE A 245 15.96 -3.96 3.75
N ILE A 246 16.07 -3.25 2.62
CA ILE A 246 15.64 -1.84 2.52
C ILE A 246 14.13 -1.73 2.80
N VAL A 247 13.33 -2.62 2.21
CA VAL A 247 11.88 -2.72 2.50
C VAL A 247 11.65 -2.89 4.00
N MET A 248 12.36 -3.80 4.64
CA MET A 248 12.20 -4.04 6.07
C MET A 248 12.66 -2.86 6.92
N LEU A 249 13.68 -2.10 6.52
CA LEU A 249 14.06 -0.88 7.23
C LEU A 249 12.93 0.16 7.22
N ILE A 250 12.26 0.34 6.09
CA ILE A 250 11.08 1.23 5.99
C ILE A 250 9.98 0.73 6.91
N THR A 251 9.67 -0.57 6.85
CA THR A 251 8.67 -1.22 7.69
C THR A 251 8.97 -1.11 9.19
N MET A 252 10.24 -1.11 9.60
CA MET A 252 10.62 -0.90 11.00
C MET A 252 10.29 0.54 11.48
N VAL A 253 10.42 1.54 10.61
CA VAL A 253 10.01 2.93 10.92
C VAL A 253 8.49 3.03 11.06
N GLU A 254 7.77 2.45 10.10
CA GLU A 254 6.30 2.42 10.09
C GLU A 254 5.78 1.75 11.37
N THR A 255 6.29 0.57 11.68
CA THR A 255 5.85 -0.18 12.85
C THR A 255 6.23 0.49 14.16
N THR A 256 7.38 1.17 14.22
CA THR A 256 7.73 2.00 15.39
C THR A 256 6.72 3.13 15.57
N SER A 257 6.37 3.83 14.48
CA SER A 257 5.42 4.94 14.52
C SER A 257 4.02 4.49 14.95
N ASP A 258 3.54 3.36 14.44
CA ASP A 258 2.25 2.79 14.79
C ASP A 258 2.22 2.26 16.23
N ALA A 259 3.32 1.65 16.69
CA ALA A 259 3.45 1.20 18.07
C ALA A 259 3.38 2.40 19.04
N LEU A 260 4.07 3.50 18.74
CA LEU A 260 4.00 4.74 19.52
C LEU A 260 2.58 5.32 19.53
N ALA A 261 1.93 5.42 18.36
CA ALA A 261 0.56 5.91 18.26
C ALA A 261 -0.44 5.04 19.05
N ILE A 262 -0.27 3.71 19.06
CA ILE A 262 -1.05 2.80 19.88
C ILE A 262 -0.73 3.01 21.37
N GLY A 263 0.53 3.21 21.74
CA GLY A 263 0.93 3.61 23.09
C GLY A 263 0.15 4.83 23.58
N ASP A 264 0.12 5.89 22.78
CA ASP A 264 -0.62 7.12 23.09
C ASP A 264 -2.13 6.89 23.23
N ILE A 265 -2.73 6.12 22.31
CA ILE A 265 -4.17 5.80 22.36
C ILE A 265 -4.50 4.97 23.61
N THR A 266 -3.60 4.06 23.98
CA THR A 266 -3.81 3.12 25.08
C THR A 266 -3.40 3.67 26.45
N GLY A 267 -2.60 4.74 26.48
CA GLY A 267 -1.97 5.25 27.70
C GLY A 267 -0.76 4.43 28.16
N GLU A 268 -0.25 3.54 27.30
CA GLU A 268 0.88 2.67 27.60
C GLU A 268 2.20 3.32 27.16
N LYS A 269 3.22 3.22 28.01
CA LYS A 269 4.57 3.68 27.65
C LYS A 269 5.19 2.75 26.61
N VAL A 270 5.70 3.32 25.52
CA VAL A 270 6.43 2.59 24.48
C VAL A 270 7.88 3.06 24.51
N ASP A 271 8.71 2.33 25.28
CA ASP A 271 10.13 2.60 25.42
C ASP A 271 10.96 1.83 24.38
N GLU A 272 12.28 2.06 24.35
CA GLU A 272 13.19 1.39 23.42
C GLU A 272 13.12 -0.14 23.48
N LYS A 273 12.90 -0.71 24.67
CA LYS A 273 12.75 -2.16 24.85
C LYS A 273 11.48 -2.67 24.21
N ARG A 274 10.36 -1.95 24.40
CA ARG A 274 9.08 -2.30 23.78
C ARG A 274 9.14 -2.14 22.26
N VAL A 275 9.79 -1.09 21.75
CA VAL A 275 10.07 -0.93 20.31
C VAL A 275 10.89 -2.12 19.78
N ALA A 276 12.00 -2.47 20.43
CA ALA A 276 12.82 -3.61 20.01
C ALA A 276 12.03 -4.94 20.05
N ALA A 277 11.15 -5.14 21.04
CA ALA A 277 10.27 -6.30 21.10
C ALA A 277 9.24 -6.31 19.96
N THR A 278 8.70 -5.14 19.60
CA THR A 278 7.82 -4.97 18.44
C THR A 278 8.52 -5.42 17.17
N LEU A 279 9.69 -4.86 16.88
CA LEU A 279 10.43 -5.11 15.65
C LEU A 279 10.97 -6.55 15.57
N ARG A 280 11.28 -7.17 16.72
CA ARG A 280 11.59 -8.61 16.77
C ARG A 280 10.41 -9.47 16.36
N ALA A 281 9.19 -9.12 16.76
CA ALA A 281 8.01 -9.85 16.33
C ALA A 281 7.76 -9.67 14.83
N ASP A 282 7.97 -8.47 14.26
CA ASP A 282 7.89 -8.26 12.80
C ASP A 282 8.91 -9.12 12.05
N GLY A 283 10.18 -9.09 12.48
CA GLY A 283 11.27 -9.84 11.85
C GLY A 283 11.05 -11.35 11.92
N LEU A 284 10.67 -11.86 13.10
CA LEU A 284 10.37 -13.28 13.27
C LEU A 284 9.14 -13.70 12.45
N SER A 285 8.08 -12.90 12.45
CA SER A 285 6.87 -13.18 11.67
C SER A 285 7.16 -13.16 10.18
N THR A 286 7.98 -12.22 9.71
CA THR A 286 8.40 -12.12 8.31
C THR A 286 9.26 -13.32 7.91
N MET A 287 10.20 -13.73 8.76
CA MET A 287 11.04 -14.89 8.53
C MET A 287 10.20 -16.17 8.44
N LEU A 288 9.30 -16.39 9.39
CA LEU A 288 8.37 -17.54 9.38
C LEU A 288 7.40 -17.46 8.20
N GLY A 289 6.91 -16.26 7.88
CA GLY A 289 6.11 -15.99 6.70
C GLY A 289 6.81 -16.47 5.45
N GLY A 290 8.07 -16.09 5.23
CA GLY A 290 8.85 -16.56 4.08
C GLY A 290 9.03 -18.08 4.02
N VAL A 291 9.17 -18.76 5.17
CA VAL A 291 9.21 -20.24 5.22
C VAL A 291 7.91 -20.87 4.70
N PHE A 292 6.77 -20.27 5.03
CA PHE A 292 5.45 -20.66 4.53
C PHE A 292 5.03 -19.92 3.26
N ASN A 293 5.98 -19.29 2.54
CA ASN A 293 5.70 -18.59 1.29
C ASN A 293 4.68 -17.44 1.40
N SER A 294 4.77 -16.67 2.48
CA SER A 294 4.03 -15.44 2.73
C SER A 294 4.94 -14.20 2.63
N PHE A 295 4.37 -13.04 2.95
CA PHE A 295 4.90 -11.72 2.71
C PHE A 295 5.55 -11.14 3.98
N PRO A 296 6.35 -10.06 3.85
CA PRO A 296 6.78 -9.29 5.01
C PRO A 296 5.61 -8.62 5.74
N PHE A 297 5.73 -8.55 7.06
CA PHE A 297 4.69 -8.03 7.94
C PHE A 297 5.08 -6.68 8.55
N THR A 298 4.07 -5.85 8.76
CA THR A 298 4.16 -4.54 9.40
C THR A 298 2.94 -4.33 10.31
N ALA A 299 3.07 -3.46 11.30
CA ALA A 299 1.93 -2.99 12.06
C ALA A 299 0.92 -2.30 11.13
N TYR A 300 -0.36 -2.56 11.37
CA TYR A 300 -1.43 -2.05 10.50
C TYR A 300 -1.93 -0.68 10.97
N ALA A 301 -1.48 0.39 10.30
CA ALA A 301 -1.89 1.76 10.56
C ALA A 301 -3.42 1.96 10.54
N GLN A 302 -4.15 1.29 9.64
CA GLN A 302 -5.62 1.35 9.59
C GLN A 302 -6.25 0.85 10.90
N ASN A 303 -5.62 -0.11 11.56
CA ASN A 303 -6.09 -0.66 12.82
C ASN A 303 -5.87 0.31 14.00
N VAL A 304 -4.83 1.15 13.94
CA VAL A 304 -4.61 2.24 14.91
C VAL A 304 -5.82 3.18 14.92
N GLY A 305 -6.29 3.59 13.74
CA GLY A 305 -7.51 4.38 13.58
C GLY A 305 -8.76 3.63 14.07
N LEU A 306 -8.80 2.30 13.87
CA LEU A 306 -9.89 1.45 14.35
C LEU A 306 -10.01 1.50 15.88
N ILE A 307 -8.90 1.28 16.57
CA ILE A 307 -8.83 1.28 18.04
C ILE A 307 -9.21 2.64 18.60
N ARG A 308 -8.66 3.73 18.04
CA ARG A 308 -8.96 5.10 18.46
C ARG A 308 -10.46 5.40 18.47
N LEU A 309 -11.14 5.01 17.40
CA LEU A 309 -12.56 5.34 17.20
C LEU A 309 -13.50 4.33 17.88
N SER A 310 -13.11 3.05 17.98
CA SER A 310 -13.95 2.01 18.62
C SER A 310 -13.85 2.04 20.15
N GLY A 311 -12.73 2.54 20.68
CA GLY A 311 -12.44 2.51 22.11
C GLY A 311 -12.08 1.11 22.65
N VAL A 312 -12.05 0.08 21.80
CA VAL A 312 -11.63 -1.27 22.18
C VAL A 312 -10.11 -1.34 22.15
N LYS A 313 -9.49 -1.16 23.32
CA LYS A 313 -8.04 -1.11 23.51
C LYS A 313 -7.45 -2.44 23.97
N SER A 314 -8.31 -3.42 24.29
CA SER A 314 -7.91 -4.75 24.73
C SER A 314 -7.06 -5.46 23.69
N ARG A 315 -5.84 -5.86 24.06
CA ARG A 315 -4.96 -6.67 23.21
C ARG A 315 -5.53 -8.06 22.94
N TRP A 316 -6.38 -8.58 23.83
CA TRP A 316 -7.01 -9.88 23.66
C TRP A 316 -8.08 -9.87 22.56
N ALA A 317 -8.73 -8.73 22.30
CA ALA A 317 -9.60 -8.57 21.13
C ALA A 317 -8.80 -8.73 19.83
N ILE A 318 -7.58 -8.17 19.81
CA ILE A 318 -6.65 -8.32 18.68
C ILE A 318 -6.11 -9.75 18.58
N THR A 319 -5.80 -10.40 19.70
CA THR A 319 -5.45 -11.83 19.70
C THR A 319 -6.59 -12.68 19.12
N ALA A 320 -7.85 -12.39 19.45
CA ALA A 320 -9.00 -13.07 18.87
C ALA A 320 -9.11 -12.83 17.36
N ALA A 321 -8.83 -11.62 16.87
CA ALA A 321 -8.73 -11.34 15.42
C ALA A 321 -7.63 -12.20 14.77
N GLY A 322 -6.46 -12.32 15.41
CA GLY A 322 -5.38 -13.18 14.94
C GLY A 322 -5.77 -14.67 14.90
N VAL A 323 -6.51 -15.17 15.89
CA VAL A 323 -7.04 -16.54 15.87
C VAL A 323 -8.03 -16.74 14.72
N LEU A 324 -8.92 -15.77 14.47
CA LEU A 324 -9.85 -15.84 13.34
C LEU A 324 -9.12 -15.83 11.99
N LEU A 325 -8.03 -15.07 11.86
CA LEU A 325 -7.15 -15.08 10.69
C LEU A 325 -6.47 -16.44 10.48
N VAL A 326 -5.94 -17.04 11.55
CA VAL A 326 -5.37 -18.39 11.50
C VAL A 326 -6.41 -19.39 11.02
N LEU A 327 -7.60 -19.37 11.61
CA LEU A 327 -8.70 -20.24 11.17
C LEU A 327 -8.99 -20.00 9.69
N MET A 328 -9.19 -18.75 9.26
CA MET A 328 -9.49 -18.43 7.88
C MET A 328 -8.42 -18.94 6.90
N GLY A 329 -7.14 -18.87 7.26
CA GLY A 329 -6.06 -19.41 6.43
C GLY A 329 -5.96 -20.94 6.40
N LEU A 330 -6.58 -21.65 7.36
CA LEU A 330 -6.70 -23.11 7.37
C LEU A 330 -7.88 -23.65 6.55
N PHE A 331 -8.79 -22.76 6.11
CA PHE A 331 -9.94 -23.10 5.26
C PHE A 331 -9.80 -22.40 3.87
N PRO A 332 -9.02 -22.97 2.93
CA PRO A 332 -8.74 -22.36 1.62
C PRO A 332 -9.97 -21.99 0.79
N GLN A 333 -11.13 -22.58 1.07
CA GLN A 333 -12.40 -22.19 0.44
C GLN A 333 -12.69 -20.69 0.57
N ILE A 334 -12.31 -20.07 1.70
CA ILE A 334 -12.48 -18.62 1.89
C ILE A 334 -11.56 -17.84 0.94
N SER A 335 -10.32 -18.30 0.77
CA SER A 335 -9.37 -17.75 -0.20
C SER A 335 -9.82 -17.96 -1.64
N ALA A 336 -10.45 -19.09 -1.95
CA ALA A 336 -11.02 -19.39 -3.27
C ALA A 336 -12.13 -18.41 -3.65
N VAL A 337 -13.01 -18.05 -2.70
CA VAL A 337 -14.02 -17.02 -2.92
C VAL A 337 -13.39 -15.66 -3.20
N VAL A 338 -12.30 -15.30 -2.51
CA VAL A 338 -11.59 -14.04 -2.77
C VAL A 338 -10.87 -14.06 -4.12
N ALA A 339 -10.30 -15.20 -4.51
CA ALA A 339 -9.68 -15.38 -5.82
C ALA A 339 -10.68 -15.33 -6.99
N ALA A 340 -11.97 -15.54 -6.72
CA ALA A 340 -13.05 -15.43 -7.71
C ALA A 340 -13.50 -13.98 -7.98
N ILE A 341 -13.01 -13.00 -7.21
CA ILE A 341 -13.37 -11.59 -7.40
C ILE A 341 -12.83 -11.11 -8.76
N PRO A 342 -13.69 -10.56 -9.64
CA PRO A 342 -13.24 -10.06 -10.95
C PRO A 342 -12.23 -8.93 -10.83
N MET A 343 -11.23 -8.93 -11.72
CA MET A 343 -10.17 -7.93 -11.76
C MET A 343 -10.69 -6.47 -11.79
N PRO A 344 -11.73 -6.11 -12.58
CA PRO A 344 -12.25 -4.74 -12.57
C PRO A 344 -12.84 -4.31 -11.21
N VAL A 345 -13.45 -5.23 -10.47
CA VAL A 345 -13.96 -4.99 -9.10
C VAL A 345 -12.80 -4.72 -8.15
N LEU A 346 -11.74 -5.55 -8.21
CA LEU A 346 -10.50 -5.30 -7.47
C LEU A 346 -9.88 -3.95 -7.82
N GLY A 347 -9.89 -3.56 -9.10
CA GLY A 347 -9.40 -2.26 -9.57
C GLY A 347 -10.13 -1.08 -8.91
N GLY A 348 -11.46 -1.12 -8.86
CA GLY A 348 -12.27 -0.11 -8.18
C GLY A 348 -11.96 0.02 -6.69
N ALA A 349 -11.77 -1.11 -5.99
CA ALA A 349 -11.37 -1.12 -4.59
C ALA A 349 -9.92 -0.66 -4.37
N ALA A 350 -9.01 -1.08 -5.24
CA ALA A 350 -7.59 -0.75 -5.19
C ALA A 350 -7.32 0.75 -5.30
N MET A 351 -8.16 1.50 -6.03
CA MET A 351 -8.09 2.96 -6.06
C MET A 351 -8.22 3.59 -4.67
N VAL A 352 -9.10 3.06 -3.83
CA VAL A 352 -9.28 3.53 -2.44
C VAL A 352 -8.12 3.07 -1.56
N LEU A 353 -7.65 1.83 -1.73
CA LEU A 353 -6.55 1.26 -0.94
C LEU A 353 -5.23 2.00 -1.20
N PHE A 354 -4.79 2.07 -2.45
CA PHE A 354 -3.50 2.67 -2.82
C PHE A 354 -3.53 4.20 -2.73
N GLY A 355 -4.64 4.83 -3.14
CA GLY A 355 -4.86 6.25 -2.94
C GLY A 355 -4.88 6.63 -1.46
N GLY A 356 -5.47 5.78 -0.61
CA GLY A 356 -5.44 5.93 0.85
C GLY A 356 -4.02 5.88 1.43
N VAL A 357 -3.19 4.94 0.98
CA VAL A 357 -1.77 4.86 1.36
C VAL A 357 -1.03 6.16 0.97
N ALA A 358 -1.23 6.64 -0.25
CA ALA A 358 -0.62 7.90 -0.69
C ALA A 358 -1.06 9.09 0.20
N ALA A 359 -2.35 9.16 0.53
CA ALA A 359 -2.91 10.21 1.39
C ALA A 359 -2.34 10.16 2.81
N VAL A 360 -2.08 8.97 3.37
CA VAL A 360 -1.40 8.84 4.67
C VAL A 360 0.01 9.42 4.63
N GLY A 361 0.78 9.11 3.58
CA GLY A 361 2.12 9.69 3.38
C GLY A 361 2.09 11.23 3.28
N ILE A 362 1.14 11.77 2.50
CA ILE A 362 0.90 13.22 2.40
C ILE A 362 0.51 13.81 3.77
N GLY A 363 -0.32 13.12 4.55
CA GLY A 363 -0.70 13.54 5.90
C GLY A 363 0.48 13.65 6.87
N ILE A 364 1.47 12.75 6.75
CA ILE A 364 2.74 12.82 7.49
C ILE A 364 3.56 14.02 7.02
N LEU A 365 3.66 14.23 5.70
CA LEU A 365 4.34 15.41 5.13
C LEU A 365 3.67 16.73 5.55
N GLY A 366 2.37 16.74 5.82
CA GLY A 366 1.66 17.90 6.34
C GLY A 366 2.13 18.38 7.72
N ARG A 367 2.92 17.56 8.43
CA ARG A 367 3.55 17.93 9.72
C ARG A 367 4.99 18.45 9.54
N VAL A 368 5.54 18.37 8.33
CA VAL A 368 6.89 18.83 7.98
C VAL A 368 6.83 20.29 7.56
N ASN A 369 7.81 21.09 7.95
CA ASN A 369 7.93 22.45 7.41
C ASN A 369 8.38 22.42 5.94
N LEU A 370 7.42 22.39 5.00
CA LEU A 370 7.67 22.41 3.56
C LEU A 370 7.98 23.81 3.00
N ASN A 371 7.94 24.86 3.82
CA ASN A 371 8.45 26.18 3.44
C ASN A 371 9.99 26.20 3.45
N ASP A 372 10.64 25.26 4.15
CA ASP A 372 12.08 25.06 4.06
C ASP A 372 12.42 24.46 2.69
N SER A 373 13.22 25.20 1.90
CA SER A 373 13.65 24.78 0.57
C SER A 373 14.39 23.44 0.57
N ARG A 374 15.03 23.04 1.68
CA ARG A 374 15.68 21.74 1.82
C ARG A 374 14.66 20.61 1.87
N ASN A 375 13.63 20.75 2.70
CA ASN A 375 12.60 19.75 2.87
C ASN A 375 11.80 19.56 1.57
N ILE A 376 11.40 20.66 0.91
CA ILE A 376 10.66 20.55 -0.36
C ILE A 376 11.52 19.89 -1.44
N LEU A 377 12.83 20.19 -1.53
CA LEU A 377 13.73 19.53 -2.47
C LEU A 377 13.86 18.02 -2.20
N ILE A 378 13.97 17.61 -0.93
CA ILE A 378 13.98 16.20 -0.55
C ILE A 378 12.71 15.51 -1.06
N VAL A 379 11.53 16.08 -0.79
CA VAL A 379 10.25 15.50 -1.24
C VAL A 379 10.18 15.44 -2.77
N SER A 380 10.41 16.57 -3.45
CA SER A 380 10.24 16.70 -4.90
C SER A 380 11.18 15.78 -5.69
N VAL A 381 12.47 15.73 -5.34
CA VAL A 381 13.44 14.90 -6.05
C VAL A 381 13.17 13.42 -5.79
N SER A 382 12.90 13.05 -4.53
CA SER A 382 12.71 11.63 -4.19
C SER A 382 11.43 11.06 -4.79
N LEU A 383 10.33 11.82 -4.77
CA LEU A 383 9.10 11.42 -5.44
C LEU A 383 9.26 11.40 -6.96
N GLY A 384 9.98 12.38 -7.53
CA GLY A 384 10.31 12.40 -8.95
C GLY A 384 11.09 11.15 -9.39
N LEU A 385 12.14 10.79 -8.66
CA LEU A 385 12.93 9.58 -8.91
C LEU A 385 12.09 8.30 -8.76
N ALA A 386 11.21 8.23 -7.77
CA ALA A 386 10.30 7.10 -7.59
C ALA A 386 9.41 6.87 -8.82
N MET A 387 8.97 7.95 -9.47
CA MET A 387 8.08 7.89 -10.64
C MET A 387 8.79 7.57 -11.95
N VAL A 388 10.12 7.67 -12.02
CA VAL A 388 10.90 7.39 -13.24
C VAL A 388 10.65 5.98 -13.78
N PRO A 389 10.88 4.88 -13.02
CA PRO A 389 10.65 3.52 -13.53
C PRO A 389 9.16 3.23 -13.76
N VAL A 390 8.26 3.89 -13.01
CA VAL A 390 6.81 3.76 -13.18
C VAL A 390 6.34 4.39 -14.48
N SER A 391 6.87 5.57 -14.83
CA SER A 391 6.47 6.32 -16.03
C SER A 391 7.14 5.81 -17.30
N LYS A 392 8.33 5.23 -17.17
CA LYS A 392 9.08 4.63 -18.28
C LYS A 392 9.67 3.27 -17.87
N PRO A 393 8.85 2.20 -17.93
CA PRO A 393 9.34 0.84 -17.68
C PRO A 393 10.54 0.50 -18.58
N GLY A 394 11.55 -0.18 -18.01
CA GLY A 394 12.77 -0.58 -18.72
C GLY A 394 13.79 0.55 -18.99
N ILE A 395 13.60 1.75 -18.43
CA ILE A 395 14.57 2.85 -18.56
C ILE A 395 15.98 2.48 -18.05
N PHE A 396 16.08 1.56 -17.09
CA PHE A 396 17.33 1.09 -16.52
C PHE A 396 17.84 -0.22 -17.14
N SER A 397 17.26 -0.69 -18.25
CA SER A 397 17.66 -1.93 -18.93
C SER A 397 19.14 -2.01 -19.34
N GLY A 398 19.82 -0.87 -19.47
CA GLY A 398 21.27 -0.82 -19.74
C GLY A 398 22.18 -0.98 -18.50
N PHE A 399 21.62 -1.00 -17.28
CA PHE A 399 22.39 -1.16 -16.05
C PHE A 399 22.79 -2.63 -15.83
N PRO A 400 23.80 -2.92 -14.99
CA PRO A 400 24.05 -4.28 -14.51
C PRO A 400 22.82 -4.87 -13.83
N ALA A 401 22.49 -6.13 -14.11
CA ALA A 401 21.31 -6.82 -13.59
C ALA A 401 21.16 -6.72 -12.06
N SER A 402 22.29 -6.76 -11.33
CA SER A 402 22.30 -6.61 -9.86
C SER A 402 21.82 -5.23 -9.37
N LEU A 403 22.05 -4.17 -10.15
CA LEU A 403 21.61 -2.81 -9.83
C LEU A 403 20.19 -2.54 -10.31
N GLN A 404 19.77 -3.17 -11.41
CA GLN A 404 18.42 -2.99 -11.99
C GLN A 404 17.33 -3.22 -10.93
N ILE A 405 17.42 -4.27 -10.12
CA ILE A 405 16.41 -4.55 -9.08
C ILE A 405 16.29 -3.44 -8.03
N VAL A 406 17.37 -2.72 -7.77
CA VAL A 406 17.38 -1.61 -6.81
C VAL A 406 16.85 -0.33 -7.47
N VAL A 407 17.25 -0.04 -8.72
CA VAL A 407 16.90 1.20 -9.41
C VAL A 407 15.55 1.15 -10.15
N GLU A 408 15.07 -0.02 -10.54
CA GLU A 408 13.72 -0.19 -11.12
C GLU A 408 12.64 -0.21 -10.05
N ASN A 409 13.03 -0.39 -8.79
CA ASN A 409 12.13 -0.33 -7.67
C ASN A 409 11.87 1.12 -7.25
N SER A 410 10.70 1.63 -7.63
CA SER A 410 10.21 2.97 -7.31
C SER A 410 10.27 3.31 -5.81
N ILE A 411 9.93 2.34 -4.95
CA ILE A 411 9.85 2.50 -3.50
C ILE A 411 11.26 2.60 -2.91
N VAL A 412 12.17 1.73 -3.35
CA VAL A 412 13.57 1.75 -2.92
C VAL A 412 14.25 3.03 -3.39
N LEU A 413 14.01 3.47 -4.63
CA LEU A 413 14.50 4.76 -5.13
C LEU A 413 13.99 5.93 -4.28
N ALA A 414 12.69 5.97 -3.96
CA ALA A 414 12.10 7.01 -3.13
C ALA A 414 12.80 7.08 -1.76
N CYS A 415 12.95 5.93 -1.12
CA CYS A 415 13.54 5.84 0.22
C CYS A 415 15.02 6.21 0.22
N LEU A 416 15.83 5.62 -0.67
CA LEU A 416 17.26 5.88 -0.73
C LEU A 416 17.56 7.34 -1.06
N SER A 417 16.87 7.90 -2.06
CA SER A 417 17.04 9.31 -2.41
C SER A 417 16.62 10.23 -1.26
N ALA A 418 15.50 9.95 -0.58
CA ALA A 418 15.05 10.76 0.55
C ALA A 418 16.04 10.72 1.72
N ILE A 419 16.58 9.54 2.06
CA ILE A 419 17.60 9.38 3.09
C ILE A 419 18.86 10.15 2.73
N VAL A 420 19.39 9.93 1.51
CA VAL A 420 20.64 10.57 1.06
C VAL A 420 20.50 12.09 1.04
N LEU A 421 19.40 12.62 0.50
CA LEU A 421 19.16 14.05 0.45
C LEU A 421 18.94 14.64 1.86
N ASN A 422 18.26 13.91 2.75
CA ASN A 422 18.12 14.34 4.16
C ASN A 422 19.48 14.40 4.87
N LEU A 423 20.34 13.40 4.66
CA LEU A 423 21.70 13.40 5.20
C LEU A 423 22.52 14.59 4.68
N ILE A 424 22.40 14.91 3.38
CA ILE A 424 23.14 16.02 2.78
C ILE A 424 22.62 17.37 3.29
N PHE A 425 21.30 17.61 3.21
CA PHE A 425 20.74 18.94 3.46
C PHE A 425 20.44 19.23 4.92
N ASN A 426 19.89 18.25 5.66
CA ASN A 426 19.42 18.46 7.03
C ASN A 426 20.45 18.05 8.07
N VAL A 427 21.27 17.03 7.80
CA VAL A 427 22.32 16.60 8.75
C VAL A 427 23.64 17.34 8.49
N ALA A 428 24.22 17.20 7.30
CA ALA A 428 25.50 17.83 6.97
C ALA A 428 25.38 19.35 6.74
N GLY A 429 24.30 19.81 6.09
CA GLY A 429 24.05 21.23 5.85
C GLY A 429 23.95 22.07 7.12
N ARG A 430 23.19 21.61 8.12
CA ARG A 430 23.01 22.32 9.40
C ARG A 430 24.29 22.38 10.25
N MET A 431 25.16 21.37 10.16
CA MET A 431 26.47 21.40 10.81
C MET A 431 27.38 22.48 10.21
N LYS A 432 27.26 22.74 8.90
CA LYS A 432 28.06 23.73 8.19
C LYS A 432 27.57 25.16 8.42
N ASP A 433 26.27 25.34 8.62
CA ASP A 433 25.65 26.65 8.85
C ASP A 433 25.73 27.14 10.32
N GLY A 434 26.41 26.39 11.20
CA GLY A 434 26.59 26.77 12.61
C GLY A 434 25.32 26.69 13.47
N GLN A 435 24.21 26.18 12.92
CA GLN A 435 22.92 25.97 13.62
C GLN A 435 22.82 24.57 14.25
N GLY A 436 23.95 24.00 14.71
CA GLY A 436 24.07 22.62 15.19
C GLY A 436 23.38 22.30 16.52
N GLY A 437 22.50 23.17 17.03
CA GLY A 437 21.76 22.97 18.27
C GLY A 437 20.30 22.52 18.10
N ASP A 438 19.69 22.77 16.94
CA ASP A 438 18.31 22.38 16.70
C ASP A 438 18.27 20.96 16.14
N ALA A 439 17.72 20.04 16.93
CA ALA A 439 17.48 18.66 16.55
C ALA A 439 16.84 18.59 15.13
N PRO A 440 17.11 17.52 14.35
CA PRO A 440 16.39 17.29 13.11
C PRO A 440 14.88 17.44 13.37
N ASP A 441 14.13 18.00 12.43
CA ASP A 441 12.69 18.28 12.57
C ASP A 441 11.96 16.96 12.88
N THR A 442 11.85 16.61 14.17
CA THR A 442 11.31 15.34 14.67
C THR A 442 9.79 15.35 14.67
N GLY A 443 9.14 16.35 14.06
CA GLY A 443 7.69 16.45 13.97
C GLY A 443 7.00 16.71 15.32
N THR A 444 7.67 17.35 16.27
CA THR A 444 6.97 17.92 17.42
C THR A 444 6.03 19.02 16.92
N ALA A 445 4.76 18.93 17.33
CA ALA A 445 3.68 19.83 16.94
C ALA A 445 4.12 21.30 16.98
N PRO A 446 3.62 22.16 16.06
CA PRO A 446 3.96 23.57 16.08
C PRO A 446 3.60 24.16 17.45
N ALA A 447 4.53 24.94 18.01
CA ALA A 447 4.33 25.71 19.21
C ALA A 447 3.01 26.49 19.11
N GLU A 448 2.29 26.51 20.23
CA GLU A 448 0.99 27.16 20.41
C GLU A 448 0.93 28.50 19.67
N GLY A 449 -0.06 28.65 18.80
CA GLY A 449 -0.43 29.96 18.26
C GLY A 449 -0.78 30.94 19.39
N PRO A 450 -0.80 32.25 19.14
CA PRO A 450 -0.95 33.25 20.18
C PRO A 450 -2.21 32.98 21.00
N VAL A 451 -2.04 32.80 22.31
CA VAL A 451 -3.13 32.65 23.27
C VAL A 451 -4.01 33.90 23.18
N LEU A 452 -5.22 33.76 22.64
CA LEU A 452 -6.26 34.77 22.73
C LEU A 452 -6.64 34.90 24.21
N SER A 453 -6.09 35.93 24.86
CA SER A 453 -6.44 36.34 26.21
C SER A 453 -7.96 36.50 26.32
N THR A 454 -8.56 35.79 27.27
CA THR A 454 -9.97 35.89 27.64
C THR A 454 -10.24 37.28 28.22
N GLY A 455 -10.58 38.22 27.35
CA GLY A 455 -11.18 39.51 27.70
C GLY A 455 -12.69 39.40 27.67
N THR A 456 -13.32 39.73 28.80
CA THR A 456 -14.77 39.77 29.06
C THR A 456 -15.53 40.48 27.93
N MET A 457 -16.51 39.81 27.30
CA MET A 457 -17.43 40.45 26.34
C MET A 457 -18.41 41.39 27.07
N PRO A 458 -18.65 42.61 26.58
CA PRO A 458 -19.80 43.41 27.00
C PRO A 458 -21.08 42.96 26.27
N ALA A 459 -22.21 43.08 26.97
CA ALA A 459 -23.54 42.64 26.56
C ALA A 459 -24.08 43.33 25.28
N PRO A 460 -24.98 42.69 24.51
CA PRO A 460 -25.49 43.26 23.26
C PRO A 460 -26.54 44.35 23.53
N THR A 461 -26.38 45.51 22.91
CA THR A 461 -27.41 46.57 22.89
C THR A 461 -28.27 46.45 21.63
N SER A 462 -29.59 46.48 21.84
CA SER A 462 -30.66 46.43 20.85
C SER A 462 -30.72 47.66 19.93
N VAL A 463 -31.01 47.46 18.63
CA VAL A 463 -31.51 48.53 17.74
C VAL A 463 -32.68 48.00 16.89
N GLN A 464 -33.78 48.75 16.92
CA GLN A 464 -35.08 48.52 16.25
C GLN A 464 -35.10 48.99 14.77
N PRO A 465 -36.14 48.65 13.97
CA PRO A 465 -36.17 48.86 12.51
C PRO A 465 -37.11 49.98 11.99
N VAL A 466 -36.98 50.23 10.67
CA VAL A 466 -37.93 50.80 9.65
C VAL A 466 -37.73 52.27 9.21
N GLY A 467 -37.71 52.51 7.88
CA GLY A 467 -37.96 53.83 7.27
C GLY A 467 -37.57 54.04 5.79
N GLU A 468 -38.50 53.67 4.89
CA GLU A 468 -38.68 53.85 3.43
C GLU A 468 -38.22 55.15 2.70
N SER A 469 -37.76 55.02 1.45
CA SER A 469 -38.14 55.89 0.29
C SER A 469 -37.57 55.36 -1.04
N ALA A 470 -38.31 55.54 -2.13
CA ALA A 470 -38.34 54.68 -3.32
C ALA A 470 -37.87 55.33 -4.66
N GLN A 471 -37.31 54.46 -5.54
CA GLN A 471 -37.46 54.33 -7.03
C GLN A 471 -36.94 55.42 -8.02
N PRO A 472 -36.74 55.13 -9.36
CA PRO A 472 -37.12 53.92 -10.14
C PRO A 472 -36.05 53.31 -11.11
N VAL A 473 -36.51 52.23 -11.76
CA VAL A 473 -35.94 51.28 -12.73
C VAL A 473 -35.61 51.87 -14.11
N GLY A 474 -34.57 51.32 -14.77
CA GLY A 474 -34.29 51.50 -16.20
C GLY A 474 -33.71 50.23 -16.85
N THR A 475 -34.49 49.65 -17.77
CA THR A 475 -34.27 48.47 -18.63
C THR A 475 -33.14 48.63 -19.67
N SER A 476 -32.38 47.57 -19.94
CA SER A 476 -32.21 47.02 -21.31
C SER A 476 -31.31 45.76 -21.34
N VAL A 477 -31.82 44.75 -22.05
CA VAL A 477 -31.16 43.51 -22.46
C VAL A 477 -30.81 43.65 -23.94
N GLN A 478 -29.62 43.19 -24.36
CA GLN A 478 -29.19 42.72 -25.70
C GLN A 478 -27.66 42.54 -25.67
N SER A 479 -26.94 41.72 -26.45
CA SER A 479 -27.14 40.50 -27.25
C SER A 479 -25.73 40.12 -27.80
N VAL A 480 -25.55 38.85 -28.10
CA VAL A 480 -24.44 38.09 -28.74
C VAL A 480 -23.72 38.75 -29.95
N GLY A 481 -22.41 38.43 -30.12
CA GLY A 481 -21.57 38.56 -31.35
C GLY A 481 -20.57 39.73 -31.29
N GLU A 482 -19.27 39.67 -31.61
CA GLU A 482 -18.57 38.98 -32.71
C GLU A 482 -17.03 38.99 -32.47
N LEU A 483 -16.32 38.09 -33.15
CA LEU A 483 -14.88 37.84 -33.12
C LEU A 483 -14.01 38.98 -33.68
N VAL A 484 -12.83 39.23 -33.07
CA VAL A 484 -11.66 39.80 -33.75
C VAL A 484 -10.38 39.11 -33.27
N GLN A 485 -9.72 38.37 -34.17
CA GLN A 485 -8.33 37.90 -34.05
C GLN A 485 -7.37 38.98 -34.59
N PRO A 486 -6.13 39.10 -34.07
CA PRO A 486 -5.06 39.75 -34.80
C PRO A 486 -4.18 38.71 -35.54
N ALA A 487 -4.12 38.84 -36.87
CA ALA A 487 -3.03 38.34 -37.71
C ALA A 487 -1.73 39.10 -37.37
N GLY A 488 -0.51 38.59 -37.52
CA GLY A 488 0.00 37.33 -38.03
C GLY A 488 1.52 37.46 -38.20
N THR A 489 2.27 36.39 -37.98
CA THR A 489 3.51 36.11 -38.72
C THR A 489 3.73 34.59 -38.65
N SER A 490 3.48 33.92 -39.77
CA SER A 490 3.54 32.48 -39.95
C SER A 490 4.92 32.06 -40.42
N VAL A 491 5.49 31.04 -39.76
CA VAL A 491 6.64 30.28 -40.25
C VAL A 491 6.11 28.98 -40.88
N GLN A 492 6.51 28.74 -42.12
CA GLN A 492 6.08 27.64 -42.99
C GLN A 492 6.54 26.25 -42.49
N PRO A 493 5.74 25.18 -42.67
CA PRO A 493 6.23 23.81 -42.68
C PRO A 493 6.65 23.42 -44.11
N VAL A 494 7.86 22.87 -44.24
CA VAL A 494 8.41 22.39 -45.52
C VAL A 494 7.72 21.08 -45.93
N GLY A 495 6.92 21.17 -47.00
CA GLY A 495 7.07 20.35 -48.21
C GLY A 495 6.66 18.87 -48.17
N GLN A 496 5.43 18.60 -48.61
CA GLN A 496 5.01 17.33 -49.21
C GLN A 496 4.45 17.63 -50.61
N GLN A 497 5.01 17.03 -51.67
CA GLN A 497 4.45 16.84 -53.04
C GLN A 497 5.45 15.96 -53.80
N ALA A 498 5.14 15.01 -54.69
CA ALA A 498 3.91 14.36 -55.15
C ALA A 498 4.29 13.10 -55.98
N GLY A 499 3.48 12.04 -55.90
CA GLY A 499 3.06 11.10 -56.99
C GLY A 499 4.05 10.31 -57.88
N GLY A 500 3.91 8.97 -57.88
CA GLY A 500 4.10 8.10 -59.08
C GLY A 500 4.75 6.72 -58.85
N PRO A 501 4.26 5.58 -59.44
CA PRO A 501 4.41 4.22 -58.87
C PRO A 501 5.38 3.27 -59.60
N ALA A 502 5.99 2.31 -58.86
CA ALA A 502 6.54 0.98 -59.25
C ALA A 502 7.52 0.53 -58.13
N GLN A 503 7.74 -0.71 -57.69
CA GLN A 503 7.29 -2.08 -57.95
C GLN A 503 7.74 -2.91 -56.71
N PRO A 504 7.21 -4.13 -56.47
CA PRO A 504 7.42 -4.87 -55.22
C PRO A 504 8.72 -5.69 -55.23
N LEU A 505 9.54 -5.58 -54.17
CA LEU A 505 10.69 -6.45 -53.93
C LEU A 505 10.36 -7.52 -52.89
N GLY A 506 10.30 -8.78 -53.35
CA GLY A 506 11.09 -9.86 -52.75
C GLY A 506 10.57 -10.53 -51.47
N ARG A 507 9.79 -11.60 -51.68
CA ARG A 507 9.46 -12.80 -50.88
C ARG A 507 10.06 -13.03 -49.46
N PRO A 508 9.28 -13.69 -48.57
CA PRO A 508 9.73 -14.14 -47.24
C PRO A 508 10.62 -15.38 -47.29
N ALA A 509 11.56 -15.46 -46.34
CA ALA A 509 12.42 -16.62 -46.11
C ALA A 509 11.60 -17.84 -45.61
N GLN A 510 11.75 -18.98 -46.29
CA GLN A 510 11.29 -20.29 -45.83
C GLN A 510 12.35 -20.97 -44.93
N PRO A 511 11.94 -21.86 -44.02
CA PRO A 511 12.81 -22.44 -42.99
C PRO A 511 13.73 -23.55 -43.54
N ALA A 512 14.90 -23.67 -42.91
CA ALA A 512 15.93 -24.64 -43.25
C ALA A 512 15.46 -26.09 -43.03
N ALA A 513 15.60 -26.91 -44.07
CA ALA A 513 15.41 -28.36 -44.04
C ALA A 513 16.57 -29.06 -43.31
N GLN A 514 16.23 -29.96 -42.39
CA GLN A 514 17.15 -30.91 -41.76
C GLN A 514 17.50 -32.04 -42.75
N PRO A 515 18.76 -32.53 -42.79
CA PRO A 515 19.11 -33.70 -43.58
C PRO A 515 18.74 -35.00 -42.86
N ALA A 516 18.11 -35.90 -43.61
CA ALA A 516 17.72 -37.25 -43.21
C ALA A 516 18.94 -38.09 -42.76
N ARG A 517 18.83 -38.72 -41.59
CA ARG A 517 19.67 -39.84 -41.19
C ARG A 517 19.05 -41.14 -41.70
N SER A 518 19.82 -41.85 -42.53
CA SER A 518 19.61 -43.25 -42.88
C SER A 518 19.90 -44.13 -41.65
N VAL A 519 18.92 -44.94 -41.25
CA VAL A 519 19.13 -46.10 -40.39
C VAL A 519 18.78 -47.33 -41.23
N GLY A 520 19.81 -48.09 -41.56
CA GLY A 520 19.69 -49.45 -42.07
C GLY A 520 19.38 -50.40 -40.92
N GLU A 521 18.53 -51.36 -41.24
CA GLU A 521 17.96 -52.42 -40.41
C GLU A 521 18.91 -53.67 -40.40
N PRO A 522 18.53 -54.85 -39.87
CA PRO A 522 19.05 -55.42 -38.63
C PRO A 522 19.94 -56.67 -38.80
N ALA A 523 20.69 -57.04 -37.75
CA ALA A 523 21.05 -58.40 -37.34
C ALA A 523 21.62 -58.40 -35.92
#